data_AF-A0A433AU95-F1
#
_entry.id   AF-A0A433AU95-F1
#
_cell.length_a   1.000
_cell.length_b   1.000
_cell.length_c   1.000
_cell.angle_alpha   90.00
_cell.angle_beta   90.00
_cell.angle_gamma   90.00
#
_symmetry.space_group_name_H-M   'P 1'
#
loop_
_entity.id
_entity.type
_entity.pdbx_description
1 polymer ?
#
loop_
_entity_poly.entity_id
_entity_poly.type
_entity_poly.pdbx_seq_one_letter_code
_entity_poly.pdbx_strand_id
1 'polypeptide(L)'
;MARDSLGVDYKPPFYKTKKFWIICVILIIVIVVILVPVLLLVAFPKIAQSNIDSSSIYFNDVNITFSSPNINTVTKRDGVDWNNTFTISMSGGIGNAGAIGATIDFPTPITVSWNGFLLGSLTLPSVTISGGNGQLLSSTTFTINDTNVFGNFSKYLLSETSFTWVLDGRVTVHALGRTIEDLSLHKEVTMQGMGGFPDVRILEFNLPGDDPQGGINMTIATELQNPSPISVQLGTIVLNIGYGNTFIGPVTAKNVILVGRSGTNITLSGRMLPQTTPEALAQISDLMSRYIGNLVSNTVRSSFSLFRIKSRKTAAGVSAAPDGVNPVNWLSEGFKSVTLKVPLQAPSGIQLITGITLGSMNLAFNAQTPYAPMASSDNVSANFKMPFGFTLNITQVEQNMTIATFKDGGIASLQSTWGNATSNLGAGLLSFKLNNAPLQVLPGKELAFNDFTTGLTLGSQYNFSVIGNSTVGASTPIGNVILSHIPFNANTSLQGW
;
A
#
# COMPACT_ATOMS: atom_id res chain seq x y z
N MET A 1 35.99 -76.16 92.07
CA MET A 1 36.85 -76.60 90.94
C MET A 1 35.95 -76.75 89.73
N ALA A 2 36.36 -76.21 88.57
CA ALA A 2 35.71 -76.15 87.25
C ALA A 2 34.46 -75.24 87.14
N ARG A 3 34.53 -74.04 86.54
CA ARG A 3 34.49 -73.67 85.10
C ARG A 3 33.14 -73.92 84.43
N ASP A 4 32.40 -72.84 84.18
CA ASP A 4 31.59 -72.69 82.97
C ASP A 4 31.40 -71.20 82.64
N SER A 5 31.88 -70.80 81.46
CA SER A 5 31.74 -69.45 80.91
C SER A 5 31.48 -69.57 79.41
N LEU A 6 30.21 -69.51 79.02
CA LEU A 6 29.78 -69.29 77.64
C LEU A 6 29.51 -67.79 77.47
N GLY A 7 30.49 -67.04 76.97
CA GLY A 7 30.33 -65.66 76.57
C GLY A 7 29.75 -65.58 75.16
N VAL A 8 28.56 -64.99 75.01
CA VAL A 8 28.02 -64.56 73.71
C VAL A 8 28.52 -63.13 73.47
N ASP A 9 29.41 -62.96 72.50
CA ASP A 9 29.96 -61.67 72.09
C ASP A 9 28.88 -60.77 71.48
N TYR A 10 28.52 -59.69 72.19
CA TYR A 10 27.66 -58.63 71.66
C TYR A 10 28.46 -57.77 70.66
N LYS A 11 28.24 -57.99 69.36
CA LYS A 11 28.80 -57.16 68.28
C LYS A 11 27.92 -55.91 68.11
N PRO A 12 28.41 -54.68 68.39
CA PRO A 12 27.63 -53.47 68.18
C PRO A 12 27.27 -53.34 66.68
N PRO A 13 26.07 -52.84 66.34
CA PRO A 13 25.62 -52.80 64.96
C PRO A 13 26.56 -51.91 64.13
N PHE A 14 26.84 -52.33 62.90
CA PHE A 14 28.00 -51.85 62.13
C PHE A 14 28.04 -50.32 61.91
N TYR A 15 26.87 -49.68 61.91
CA TYR A 15 26.69 -48.23 61.75
C TYR A 15 27.13 -47.39 62.97
N LYS A 16 27.38 -48.00 64.13
CA LYS A 16 27.87 -47.33 65.35
C LYS A 16 29.40 -47.35 65.50
N THR A 17 30.13 -47.96 64.56
CA THR A 17 31.60 -48.02 64.62
C THR A 17 32.23 -46.77 64.00
N LYS A 18 33.25 -46.18 64.66
CA LYS A 18 33.98 -45.01 64.13
C LYS A 18 34.54 -45.25 62.71
N LYS A 19 34.93 -46.49 62.40
CA LYS A 19 35.46 -46.92 61.10
C LYS A 19 34.41 -46.84 59.97
N PHE A 20 33.14 -47.14 60.25
CA PHE A 20 32.06 -47.02 59.26
C PHE A 20 31.80 -45.57 58.85
N TRP A 21 31.72 -44.66 59.82
CA TRP A 21 31.54 -43.22 59.54
C TRP A 21 32.72 -42.62 58.76
N ILE A 22 33.95 -43.06 59.02
CA ILE A 22 35.14 -42.64 58.25
C ILE A 22 35.02 -43.09 56.78
N ILE A 23 34.59 -44.34 56.53
CA ILE A 23 34.39 -44.85 55.16
C ILE A 23 33.26 -44.08 54.45
N CYS A 24 32.15 -43.79 55.13
CA CYS A 24 31.07 -42.99 54.55
C CYS A 24 31.51 -41.56 54.22
N VAL A 25 32.31 -40.90 55.08
CA VAL A 25 32.86 -39.57 54.81
C VAL A 25 33.82 -39.60 53.62
N ILE A 26 34.71 -40.59 53.53
CA ILE A 26 35.63 -40.75 52.39
C ILE A 26 34.83 -41.00 51.10
N LEU A 27 33.82 -41.88 51.13
CA LEU A 27 32.95 -42.15 49.99
C LEU A 27 32.20 -40.89 49.54
N ILE A 28 31.64 -40.11 50.47
CA ILE A 28 30.98 -38.84 50.18
C ILE A 28 31.97 -37.85 49.56
N ILE A 29 33.19 -37.73 50.09
CA ILE A 29 34.22 -36.87 49.52
C ILE A 29 34.55 -37.29 48.10
N VAL A 30 34.76 -38.59 47.85
CA VAL A 30 35.06 -39.10 46.49
C VAL A 30 33.88 -38.84 45.54
N ILE A 31 32.64 -39.07 45.98
CA ILE A 31 31.44 -38.75 45.20
C ILE A 31 31.39 -37.26 44.90
N VAL A 32 31.59 -36.39 45.88
CA VAL A 32 31.56 -34.93 45.69
C VAL A 32 32.67 -34.49 44.74
N VAL A 33 33.89 -35.02 44.90
CA VAL A 33 35.06 -34.70 44.05
C VAL A 33 34.87 -35.16 42.61
N ILE A 34 34.06 -36.18 42.33
CA ILE A 34 33.74 -36.61 40.96
C ILE A 34 32.49 -35.89 40.43
N LEU A 35 31.41 -35.88 41.22
CA LEU A 35 30.10 -35.39 40.83
C LEU A 35 30.08 -33.87 40.67
N VAL A 36 30.77 -33.11 41.51
CA VAL A 36 30.82 -31.64 41.38
C VAL A 36 31.53 -31.21 40.11
N PRO A 37 32.74 -31.70 39.76
CA PRO A 37 33.36 -31.40 38.47
C PRO A 37 32.54 -31.88 37.28
N VAL A 38 31.90 -33.06 37.36
CA VAL A 38 31.04 -33.54 36.26
C VAL A 38 29.81 -32.63 36.08
N LEU A 39 29.14 -32.25 37.17
CA LEU A 39 28.01 -31.33 37.10
C LEU A 39 28.43 -29.95 36.57
N LEU A 40 29.53 -29.41 37.06
CA LEU A 40 29.98 -28.06 36.69
C LEU A 40 30.60 -27.98 35.29
N LEU A 41 31.40 -28.97 34.88
CA LEU A 41 32.14 -28.94 33.61
C LEU A 41 31.38 -29.58 32.46
N VAL A 42 30.50 -30.56 32.73
CA VAL A 42 29.78 -31.29 31.67
C VAL A 42 28.30 -30.97 31.67
N ALA A 43 27.63 -31.03 32.83
CA ALA A 43 26.18 -30.82 32.87
C ALA A 43 25.81 -29.35 32.68
N PHE A 44 26.54 -28.41 33.30
CA PHE A 44 26.22 -26.99 33.25
C PHE A 44 26.30 -26.40 31.83
N PRO A 45 27.36 -26.64 31.01
CA PRO A 45 27.37 -26.17 29.62
C PRO A 45 26.28 -26.81 28.76
N LYS A 46 25.97 -28.10 28.97
CA LYS A 46 24.88 -28.79 28.25
C LYS A 46 23.50 -28.22 28.59
N ILE A 47 23.26 -27.87 29.86
CA ILE A 47 22.02 -27.21 30.30
C ILE A 47 21.93 -25.81 29.69
N ALA A 48 23.03 -25.06 29.69
CA ALA A 48 23.06 -23.74 29.07
C ALA A 48 22.79 -23.80 27.56
N GLN A 49 23.41 -24.73 26.84
CA GLN A 49 23.11 -24.99 25.42
C GLN A 49 21.64 -25.36 25.22
N SER A 50 21.11 -26.30 26.02
CA SER A 50 19.70 -26.70 25.94
C SER A 50 18.74 -25.53 26.17
N ASN A 51 19.05 -24.62 27.10
CA ASN A 51 18.23 -23.44 27.37
C ASN A 51 18.32 -22.43 26.23
N ILE A 52 19.50 -22.25 25.62
CA ILE A 52 19.65 -21.45 24.41
C ILE A 52 18.81 -22.06 23.31
N ASP A 53 18.91 -23.36 23.05
CA ASP A 53 18.17 -24.07 21.99
C ASP A 53 16.65 -23.95 22.18
N SER A 54 16.15 -24.07 23.43
CA SER A 54 14.73 -23.93 23.74
C SER A 54 14.22 -22.49 23.81
N SER A 55 15.11 -21.49 23.90
CA SER A 55 14.71 -20.08 24.00
C SER A 55 14.03 -19.58 22.72
N SER A 56 13.19 -18.56 22.85
CA SER A 56 12.54 -17.88 21.72
C SER A 56 13.09 -16.47 21.58
N ILE A 57 13.39 -16.03 20.35
CA ILE A 57 13.67 -14.63 20.04
C ILE A 57 12.49 -14.08 19.22
N TYR A 58 12.00 -12.90 19.59
CA TYR A 58 10.96 -12.21 18.82
C TYR A 58 11.29 -10.71 18.72
N PHE A 59 10.84 -10.10 17.63
CA PHE A 59 10.97 -8.66 17.39
C PHE A 59 9.58 -8.01 17.41
N ASN A 60 9.45 -6.95 18.20
CA ASN A 60 8.28 -6.09 18.19
C ASN A 60 8.38 -5.07 17.05
N ASP A 61 9.55 -4.44 16.93
CA ASP A 61 9.85 -3.40 15.96
C ASP A 61 11.26 -3.58 15.42
N VAL A 62 11.41 -3.42 14.11
CA VAL A 62 12.71 -3.36 13.43
C VAL A 62 12.72 -2.09 12.59
N ASN A 63 13.76 -1.28 12.69
CA ASN A 63 13.86 -0.02 11.97
C ASN A 63 15.15 0.02 11.17
N ILE A 64 15.01 0.19 9.85
CA ILE A 64 16.11 0.33 8.90
C ILE A 64 16.27 1.81 8.54
N THR A 65 17.40 2.39 8.95
CA THR A 65 17.76 3.78 8.67
C THR A 65 19.11 3.87 7.95
N PHE A 66 19.36 5.02 7.33
CA PHE A 66 20.59 5.32 6.60
C PHE A 66 21.37 6.43 7.30
N SER A 67 21.53 6.26 8.62
CA SER A 67 22.29 7.14 9.50
C SER A 67 23.32 6.31 10.27
N SER A 68 24.59 6.72 10.32
CA SER A 68 25.58 5.99 11.12
C SER A 68 25.22 6.08 12.61
N PRO A 69 25.25 4.98 13.40
CA PRO A 69 25.05 5.04 14.85
C PRO A 69 26.20 5.77 15.57
N ASN A 70 27.39 5.81 14.94
CA ASN A 70 28.58 6.51 15.43
C ASN A 70 28.76 7.84 14.66
N ILE A 71 28.03 8.87 15.10
CA ILE A 71 28.02 10.21 14.48
C ILE A 71 29.34 10.99 14.71
N ASN A 72 30.29 10.47 15.50
CA ASN A 72 31.49 11.23 15.88
C ASN A 72 32.76 10.97 15.03
N THR A 73 32.76 10.04 14.06
CA THR A 73 34.00 9.67 13.34
C THR A 73 33.87 9.53 11.82
N VAL A 74 32.74 9.86 11.20
CA VAL A 74 32.62 9.80 9.74
C VAL A 74 32.86 11.18 9.16
N THR A 75 34.06 11.42 8.62
CA THR A 75 34.31 12.62 7.82
C THR A 75 33.64 12.46 6.45
N LYS A 76 33.34 13.56 5.74
CA LYS A 76 32.83 13.54 4.35
C LYS A 76 33.67 12.70 3.35
N ARG A 77 34.86 12.25 3.77
CA ARG A 77 35.82 11.46 2.98
C ARG A 77 35.67 9.94 3.16
N ASP A 78 34.96 9.48 4.19
CA ASP A 78 34.85 8.06 4.58
C ASP A 78 33.55 7.41 4.06
N GLY A 79 33.04 7.86 2.91
CA GLY A 79 31.70 7.59 2.38
C GLY A 79 31.16 6.19 2.72
N VAL A 80 30.12 6.13 3.55
CA VAL A 80 29.44 4.88 3.88
C VAL A 80 28.74 4.36 2.62
N ASP A 81 29.10 3.15 2.20
CA ASP A 81 28.43 2.48 1.10
C ASP A 81 27.11 1.87 1.57
N TRP A 82 26.02 2.59 1.33
CA TRP A 82 24.66 2.17 1.66
C TRP A 82 24.15 0.99 0.83
N ASN A 83 24.89 0.56 -0.22
CA ASN A 83 24.60 -0.69 -0.91
C ASN A 83 25.04 -1.90 -0.10
N ASN A 84 26.06 -1.75 0.73
CA ASN A 84 26.67 -2.85 1.49
C ASN A 84 26.36 -2.80 2.99
N THR A 85 25.81 -1.68 3.48
CA THR A 85 25.50 -1.49 4.89
C THR A 85 24.25 -0.64 5.12
N PHE A 86 23.62 -0.81 6.27
CA PHE A 86 22.59 0.09 6.79
C PHE A 86 22.53 -0.01 8.31
N THR A 87 21.88 0.95 8.96
CA THR A 87 21.64 0.88 10.40
C THR A 87 20.35 0.14 10.66
N ILE A 88 20.42 -0.86 11.53
CA ILE A 88 19.27 -1.64 11.99
C ILE A 88 19.10 -1.40 13.49
N SER A 89 17.90 -0.93 13.86
CA SER A 89 17.49 -0.81 15.26
C SER A 89 16.38 -1.81 15.54
N MET A 90 16.49 -2.57 16.62
CA MET A 90 15.59 -3.67 16.95
C MET A 90 15.09 -3.53 18.38
N SER A 91 13.80 -3.67 18.57
CA SER A 91 13.14 -3.81 19.87
C SER A 91 12.42 -5.15 19.91
N GLY A 92 12.71 -5.96 20.90
CA GLY A 92 12.19 -7.32 21.00
C GLY A 92 12.48 -7.93 22.35
N GLY A 93 12.43 -9.26 22.40
CA GLY A 93 12.71 -10.01 23.62
C GLY A 93 13.23 -11.40 23.36
N ILE A 94 13.88 -11.93 24.39
CA ILE A 94 14.26 -13.33 24.52
C ILE A 94 13.35 -13.94 25.60
N GLY A 95 12.65 -15.01 25.27
CA GLY A 95 11.79 -15.76 26.18
C GLY A 95 12.28 -17.20 26.35
N ASN A 96 11.78 -17.88 27.38
CA ASN A 96 12.10 -19.29 27.67
C ASN A 96 13.60 -19.58 27.81
N ALA A 97 14.39 -18.59 28.28
CA ALA A 97 15.84 -18.70 28.41
C ALA A 97 16.30 -19.39 29.73
N GLY A 98 15.39 -20.12 30.40
CA GLY A 98 15.64 -20.81 31.67
C GLY A 98 15.37 -19.96 32.92
N ALA A 99 15.11 -20.62 34.05
CA ALA A 99 14.69 -19.94 35.29
C ALA A 99 15.82 -19.18 36.02
N ILE A 100 17.08 -19.38 35.63
CA ILE A 100 18.25 -18.81 36.27
C ILE A 100 18.58 -17.47 35.61
N GLY A 101 18.75 -16.43 36.43
CA GLY A 101 19.19 -15.12 35.94
C GLY A 101 20.59 -15.22 35.30
N ALA A 102 20.73 -14.65 34.11
CA ALA A 102 21.95 -14.74 33.32
C ALA A 102 22.16 -13.49 32.47
N THR A 103 23.42 -13.20 32.12
CA THR A 103 23.74 -12.23 31.06
C THR A 103 24.26 -13.00 29.85
N ILE A 104 23.69 -12.73 28.68
CA ILE A 104 24.07 -13.32 27.41
C ILE A 104 24.87 -12.27 26.63
N ASP A 105 26.12 -12.58 26.33
CA ASP A 105 27.00 -11.78 25.50
C ASP A 105 27.14 -12.39 24.10
N PHE A 106 27.29 -11.53 23.10
CA PHE A 106 27.46 -11.90 21.69
C PHE A 106 28.88 -11.52 21.23
N PRO A 107 29.89 -12.36 21.49
CA PRO A 107 31.29 -12.02 21.27
C PRO A 107 31.67 -11.90 19.78
N THR A 108 30.88 -12.50 18.89
CA THR A 108 31.08 -12.46 17.44
C THR A 108 29.82 -11.95 16.74
N PRO A 109 29.93 -11.36 15.54
CA PRO A 109 28.76 -11.00 14.74
C PRO A 109 27.81 -12.17 14.53
N ILE A 110 26.51 -11.90 14.60
CA ILE A 110 25.44 -12.85 14.32
C ILE A 110 25.13 -12.77 12.83
N THR A 111 25.13 -13.91 12.18
CA THR A 111 24.74 -14.03 10.78
C THR A 111 23.24 -14.16 10.65
N VAL A 112 22.69 -13.56 9.60
CA VAL A 112 21.25 -13.59 9.29
C VAL A 112 21.08 -14.21 7.92
N SER A 113 20.30 -15.29 7.83
CA SER A 113 20.00 -15.96 6.57
C SER A 113 18.49 -16.10 6.36
N TRP A 114 18.10 -16.28 5.09
CA TRP A 114 16.73 -16.48 4.65
C TRP A 114 16.71 -17.55 3.55
N ASN A 115 15.88 -18.59 3.71
CA ASN A 115 15.79 -19.73 2.78
C ASN A 115 17.16 -20.37 2.46
N GLY A 116 18.06 -20.45 3.46
CA GLY A 116 19.40 -21.00 3.32
C GLY A 116 20.42 -20.06 2.65
N PHE A 117 20.02 -18.85 2.24
CA PHE A 117 20.92 -17.84 1.70
C PHE A 117 21.35 -16.84 2.78
N LEU A 118 22.65 -16.64 2.92
CA LEU A 118 23.23 -15.65 3.84
C LEU A 118 22.93 -14.23 3.36
N LEU A 119 22.17 -13.47 4.16
CA LEU A 119 21.83 -12.07 3.89
C LEU A 119 22.94 -11.12 4.34
N GLY A 120 23.52 -11.39 5.51
CA GLY A 120 24.52 -10.52 6.13
C GLY A 120 24.76 -10.84 7.59
N SER A 121 25.36 -9.88 8.30
CA SER A 121 25.67 -10.01 9.72
C SER A 121 25.48 -8.71 10.48
N LEU A 122 25.21 -8.81 11.78
CA LEU A 122 25.07 -7.69 12.70
C LEU A 122 25.65 -8.03 14.08
N THR A 123 25.96 -7.02 14.88
CA THR A 123 26.36 -7.23 16.29
C THR A 123 25.19 -6.98 17.23
N LEU A 124 25.06 -7.78 18.28
CA LEU A 124 24.05 -7.58 19.31
C LEU A 124 24.70 -7.14 20.62
N PRO A 125 24.06 -6.24 21.38
CA PRO A 125 24.51 -5.91 22.73
C PRO A 125 24.19 -7.06 23.68
N SER A 126 24.85 -7.07 24.83
CA SER A 126 24.55 -7.98 25.93
C SER A 126 23.09 -7.90 26.37
N VAL A 127 22.48 -9.04 26.66
CA VAL A 127 21.09 -9.13 27.14
C VAL A 127 21.06 -9.76 28.52
N THR A 128 20.39 -9.11 29.47
CA THR A 128 20.15 -9.67 30.80
C THR A 128 18.82 -10.43 30.82
N ILE A 129 18.87 -11.68 31.24
CA ILE A 129 17.73 -12.57 31.47
C ILE A 129 17.38 -12.57 32.96
N SER A 130 16.10 -12.35 33.26
CA SER A 130 15.52 -12.49 34.60
C SER A 130 14.19 -13.22 34.50
N GLY A 131 13.98 -14.24 35.34
CA GLY A 131 12.76 -15.05 35.32
C GLY A 131 12.44 -15.67 33.96
N GLY A 132 13.47 -16.06 33.20
CA GLY A 132 13.35 -16.65 31.86
C GLY A 132 13.11 -15.69 30.71
N ASN A 133 13.09 -14.37 30.96
CA ASN A 133 12.82 -13.35 29.95
C ASN A 133 13.91 -12.26 29.95
N GLY A 134 14.21 -11.70 28.78
CA GLY A 134 15.11 -10.57 28.64
C GLY A 134 14.64 -9.64 27.52
N GLN A 135 14.93 -8.35 27.67
CA GLN A 135 14.61 -7.36 26.65
C GLN A 135 15.79 -7.24 25.69
N LEU A 136 15.50 -7.28 24.38
CA LEU A 136 16.49 -7.04 23.33
C LEU A 136 16.25 -5.65 22.75
N LEU A 137 17.15 -4.72 23.06
CA LEU A 137 17.20 -3.39 22.47
C LEU A 137 18.56 -3.24 21.80
N SER A 138 18.59 -3.05 20.49
CA SER A 138 19.83 -2.93 19.73
C SER A 138 19.72 -1.82 18.69
N SER A 139 20.82 -1.14 18.44
CA SER A 139 21.01 -0.25 17.29
C SER A 139 22.43 -0.43 16.79
N THR A 140 22.58 -1.04 15.61
CA THR A 140 23.88 -1.47 15.09
C THR A 140 23.93 -1.33 13.56
N THR A 141 25.12 -1.50 12.98
CA THR A 141 25.29 -1.60 11.54
C THR A 141 25.05 -3.04 11.08
N PHE A 142 24.11 -3.23 10.16
CA PHE A 142 23.97 -4.45 9.39
C PHE A 142 24.93 -4.41 8.20
N THR A 143 25.75 -5.45 8.04
CA THR A 143 26.64 -5.61 6.90
C THR A 143 26.06 -6.65 5.95
N ILE A 144 25.76 -6.25 4.73
CA ILE A 144 25.20 -7.11 3.69
C ILE A 144 26.30 -7.98 3.11
N ASN A 145 26.05 -9.28 3.03
CA ASN A 145 27.01 -10.24 2.47
C ASN A 145 27.00 -10.23 0.93
N ASP A 146 25.82 -10.28 0.33
CA ASP A 146 25.64 -10.23 -1.12
C ASP A 146 24.41 -9.36 -1.43
N THR A 147 24.64 -8.28 -2.18
CA THR A 147 23.61 -7.27 -2.49
C THR A 147 22.54 -7.79 -3.44
N ASN A 148 22.84 -8.77 -4.28
CA ASN A 148 21.85 -9.42 -5.15
C ASN A 148 20.94 -10.34 -4.34
N VAL A 149 21.52 -11.14 -3.44
CA VAL A 149 20.76 -12.00 -2.52
C VAL A 149 19.87 -11.13 -1.62
N PHE A 150 20.40 -10.05 -1.07
CA PHE A 150 19.63 -9.12 -0.24
C PHE A 150 18.54 -8.40 -1.04
N GLY A 151 18.79 -8.06 -2.30
CA GLY A 151 17.78 -7.53 -3.22
C GLY A 151 16.64 -8.53 -3.46
N ASN A 152 16.94 -9.81 -3.63
CA ASN A 152 15.92 -10.86 -3.77
C ASN A 152 15.11 -11.05 -2.48
N PHE A 153 15.76 -11.04 -1.32
CA PHE A 153 15.07 -11.03 -0.03
C PHE A 153 14.15 -9.80 0.09
N SER A 154 14.61 -8.62 -0.33
CA SER A 154 13.80 -7.40 -0.29
C SER A 154 12.56 -7.50 -1.17
N LYS A 155 12.67 -8.10 -2.36
CA LYS A 155 11.51 -8.42 -3.23
C LYS A 155 10.52 -9.36 -2.54
N TYR A 156 11.03 -10.41 -1.89
CA TYR A 156 10.21 -11.37 -1.16
C TYR A 156 9.50 -10.71 0.03
N LEU A 157 10.23 -9.96 0.86
CA LEU A 157 9.70 -9.22 2.01
C LEU A 157 8.52 -8.31 1.61
N LEU A 158 8.63 -7.65 0.46
CA LEU A 158 7.63 -6.71 -0.03
C LEU A 158 6.39 -7.39 -0.61
N SER A 159 6.51 -8.61 -1.13
CA SER A 159 5.43 -9.32 -1.84
C SER A 159 4.71 -10.36 -0.98
N GLU A 160 5.41 -11.01 -0.07
CA GLU A 160 4.89 -12.12 0.72
C GLU A 160 4.36 -11.67 2.09
N THR A 161 3.44 -12.46 2.65
CA THR A 161 2.78 -12.15 3.93
C THR A 161 3.61 -12.51 5.16
N SER A 162 4.60 -13.39 5.01
CA SER A 162 5.49 -13.82 6.08
C SER A 162 6.84 -14.29 5.55
N PHE A 163 7.86 -14.22 6.40
CA PHE A 163 9.19 -14.75 6.14
C PHE A 163 9.84 -15.18 7.46
N THR A 164 10.88 -16.01 7.36
CA THR A 164 11.66 -16.49 8.50
C THR A 164 13.12 -16.09 8.33
N TRP A 165 13.66 -15.40 9.32
CA TRP A 165 15.10 -15.20 9.45
C TRP A 165 15.69 -16.30 10.31
N VAL A 166 16.84 -16.82 9.90
CA VAL A 166 17.65 -17.72 10.71
C VAL A 166 18.87 -16.94 11.21
N LEU A 167 19.01 -16.87 12.53
CA LEU A 167 20.08 -16.18 13.23
C LEU A 167 21.07 -17.22 13.74
N ASP A 168 22.30 -17.19 13.24
CA ASP A 168 23.37 -18.11 13.61
C ASP A 168 24.58 -17.36 14.18
N GLY A 169 25.17 -17.87 15.26
CA GLY A 169 26.37 -17.31 15.85
C GLY A 169 26.86 -18.02 17.11
N ARG A 170 27.73 -17.35 17.87
CA ARG A 170 28.23 -17.82 19.16
C ARG A 170 27.79 -16.88 20.27
N VAL A 171 27.48 -17.44 21.43
CA VAL A 171 27.13 -16.68 22.64
C VAL A 171 27.95 -17.13 23.83
N THR A 172 28.17 -16.19 24.74
CA THR A 172 28.77 -16.43 26.04
C THR A 172 27.71 -16.16 27.11
N VAL A 173 27.53 -17.10 28.04
CA VAL A 173 26.52 -16.98 29.11
C VAL A 173 27.22 -16.82 30.45
N HIS A 174 26.87 -15.75 31.17
CA HIS A 174 27.29 -15.47 32.53
C HIS A 174 26.15 -15.77 33.50
N ALA A 175 26.27 -16.84 34.29
CA ALA A 175 25.24 -17.26 35.25
C ALA A 175 25.88 -17.87 36.51
N LEU A 176 25.32 -17.59 37.69
CA LEU A 176 25.78 -18.14 38.98
C LEU A 176 27.29 -17.98 39.24
N GLY A 177 27.87 -16.85 38.82
CA GLY A 177 29.31 -16.58 38.96
C GLY A 177 30.22 -17.41 38.04
N ARG A 178 29.65 -18.04 37.00
CA ARG A 178 30.37 -18.80 35.98
C ARG A 178 30.16 -18.19 34.60
N THR A 179 31.18 -18.33 33.77
CA THR A 179 31.15 -17.98 32.35
C THR A 179 31.19 -19.27 31.55
N ILE A 180 30.25 -19.42 30.64
CA ILE A 180 30.21 -20.51 29.67
C ILE A 180 30.36 -19.88 28.30
N GLU A 181 31.51 -20.12 27.68
CA GLU A 181 31.84 -19.57 26.37
C GLU A 181 31.42 -20.55 25.26
N ASP A 182 31.41 -20.03 24.04
CA ASP A 182 31.38 -20.84 22.83
C ASP A 182 30.11 -21.71 22.71
N LEU A 183 28.97 -21.19 23.17
CA LEU A 183 27.66 -21.82 22.98
C LEU A 183 27.11 -21.46 21.60
N SER A 184 26.46 -22.43 20.95
CA SER A 184 25.89 -22.23 19.63
C SER A 184 24.55 -21.50 19.71
N LEU A 185 24.40 -20.44 18.95
CA LEU A 185 23.11 -19.79 18.72
C LEU A 185 22.60 -20.20 17.35
N HIS A 186 21.40 -20.80 17.33
CA HIS A 186 20.62 -21.04 16.12
C HIS A 186 19.17 -20.69 16.43
N LYS A 187 18.64 -19.65 15.77
CA LYS A 187 17.27 -19.16 16.04
C LYS A 187 16.53 -18.82 14.76
N GLU A 188 15.37 -19.43 14.61
CA GLU A 188 14.42 -19.07 13.57
C GLU A 188 13.40 -18.05 14.11
N VAL A 189 13.34 -16.89 13.47
CA VAL A 189 12.44 -15.80 13.83
C VAL A 189 11.51 -15.53 12.66
N THR A 190 10.23 -15.89 12.83
CA THR A 190 9.20 -15.68 11.82
C THR A 190 8.51 -14.35 12.05
N MET A 191 8.40 -13.53 11.00
CA MET A 191 7.78 -12.21 11.03
C MET A 191 6.79 -12.04 9.88
N GLN A 192 5.90 -11.06 10.02
CA GLN A 192 5.03 -10.63 8.93
C GLN A 192 5.84 -9.87 7.88
N GLY A 193 5.67 -10.26 6.62
CA GLY A 193 6.12 -9.49 5.46
C GLY A 193 5.13 -8.35 5.16
N MET A 194 5.37 -7.61 4.08
CA MET A 194 4.52 -6.46 3.70
C MET A 194 3.33 -6.86 2.81
N GLY A 195 3.30 -8.10 2.30
CA GLY A 195 2.14 -8.68 1.62
C GLY A 195 1.66 -7.93 0.37
N GLY A 196 2.53 -7.16 -0.28
CA GLY A 196 2.22 -6.35 -1.45
C GLY A 196 1.36 -5.10 -1.16
N PHE A 197 1.25 -4.68 0.10
CA PHE A 197 0.42 -3.56 0.56
C PHE A 197 -1.05 -3.72 0.15
N PRO A 198 -1.79 -4.66 0.78
CA PRO A 198 -3.17 -4.96 0.39
C PRO A 198 -4.12 -3.76 0.59
N ASP A 199 -3.82 -2.89 1.56
CA ASP A 199 -4.66 -1.76 1.94
C ASP A 199 -4.00 -0.43 1.56
N VAL A 200 -4.06 -0.10 0.26
CA VAL A 200 -3.66 1.23 -0.25
C VAL A 200 -4.90 2.03 -0.63
N ARG A 201 -4.94 3.28 -0.16
CA ARG A 201 -6.06 4.20 -0.38
C ARG A 201 -5.57 5.49 -1.02
N ILE A 202 -6.34 6.03 -1.97
CA ILE A 202 -6.18 7.40 -2.43
C ILE A 202 -7.02 8.28 -1.51
N LEU A 203 -6.37 9.20 -0.83
CA LEU A 203 -7.00 10.21 -0.01
C LEU A 203 -7.43 11.41 -0.86
N GLU A 204 -6.58 11.80 -1.81
CA GLU A 204 -6.80 12.94 -2.69
C GLU A 204 -6.15 12.70 -4.06
N PHE A 205 -6.83 13.14 -5.12
CA PHE A 205 -6.32 13.12 -6.48
C PHE A 205 -6.55 14.50 -7.12
N ASN A 206 -5.47 15.18 -7.48
CA ASN A 206 -5.51 16.55 -7.96
C ASN A 206 -4.70 16.71 -9.26
N LEU A 207 -5.27 17.48 -10.19
CA LEU A 207 -4.69 17.84 -11.48
C LEU A 207 -4.64 19.38 -11.59
N PRO A 208 -3.64 20.03 -10.95
CA PRO A 208 -3.64 21.48 -10.72
C PRO A 208 -3.43 22.34 -11.97
N GLY A 209 -2.92 21.80 -13.07
CA GLY A 209 -2.66 22.59 -14.27
C GLY A 209 -1.78 21.91 -15.31
N ASP A 210 -1.59 22.60 -16.43
CA ASP A 210 -0.70 22.17 -17.50
C ASP A 210 0.75 22.16 -17.03
N ASP A 211 1.51 21.14 -17.45
CA ASP A 211 2.94 21.06 -17.18
C ASP A 211 3.69 21.86 -18.28
N PRO A 212 4.63 22.78 -17.93
CA PRO A 212 5.41 23.54 -18.91
C PRO A 212 6.21 22.68 -19.90
N GLN A 213 6.53 21.44 -19.54
CA GLN A 213 7.22 20.46 -20.38
C GLN A 213 6.24 19.56 -21.18
N GLY A 214 4.95 19.90 -21.18
CA GLY A 214 3.88 19.13 -21.80
C GLY A 214 3.24 18.11 -20.85
N GLY A 215 1.94 17.90 -21.03
CA GLY A 215 1.12 17.05 -20.16
C GLY A 215 0.43 17.84 -19.04
N ILE A 216 0.02 17.12 -17.99
CA ILE A 216 -0.75 17.68 -16.86
C ILE A 216 -0.01 17.39 -15.55
N ASN A 217 0.20 18.42 -14.73
CA ASN A 217 0.71 18.25 -13.36
C ASN A 217 -0.25 17.39 -12.55
N MET A 218 0.28 16.48 -11.73
CA MET A 218 -0.50 15.52 -10.96
C MET A 218 0.02 15.39 -9.54
N THR A 219 -0.89 15.45 -8.57
CA THR A 219 -0.62 15.17 -7.16
C THR A 219 -1.60 14.14 -6.65
N ILE A 220 -1.10 13.11 -5.96
CA ILE A 220 -1.88 12.02 -5.39
C ILE A 220 -1.50 11.87 -3.92
N ALA A 221 -2.43 12.14 -3.00
CA ALA A 221 -2.25 11.80 -1.59
C ALA A 221 -2.73 10.37 -1.37
N THR A 222 -1.88 9.55 -0.77
CA THR A 222 -2.15 8.12 -0.55
C THR A 222 -1.89 7.74 0.90
N GLU A 223 -2.65 6.78 1.41
CA GLU A 223 -2.38 6.09 2.67
C GLU A 223 -1.98 4.65 2.33
N LEU A 224 -0.86 4.20 2.88
CA LEU A 224 -0.33 2.86 2.68
C LEU A 224 -0.12 2.19 4.05
N GLN A 225 -0.77 1.06 4.26
CA GLN A 225 -0.67 0.27 5.48
C GLN A 225 0.45 -0.77 5.36
N ASN A 226 1.37 -0.77 6.32
CA ASN A 226 2.45 -1.74 6.39
C ASN A 226 2.18 -2.75 7.52
N PRO A 227 1.83 -4.02 7.19
CA PRO A 227 1.58 -5.04 8.21
C PRO A 227 2.86 -5.56 8.89
N SER A 228 4.03 -5.36 8.29
CA SER A 228 5.30 -5.85 8.83
C SER A 228 5.73 -5.05 10.07
N PRO A 229 6.41 -5.66 11.07
CA PRO A 229 7.11 -4.92 12.14
C PRO A 229 8.32 -4.13 11.63
N ILE A 230 8.71 -4.29 10.36
CA ILE A 230 9.85 -3.60 9.77
C ILE A 230 9.43 -2.22 9.27
N SER A 231 10.05 -1.19 9.85
CA SER A 231 10.07 0.18 9.36
C SER A 231 11.28 0.39 8.45
N VAL A 232 11.12 1.13 7.35
CA VAL A 232 12.19 1.41 6.38
C VAL A 232 12.17 2.87 5.96
N GLN A 233 13.30 3.55 6.08
CA GLN A 233 13.52 4.87 5.47
C GLN A 233 13.78 4.71 3.97
N LEU A 234 12.83 5.12 3.13
CA LEU A 234 12.96 5.08 1.66
C LEU A 234 13.49 6.40 1.08
N GLY A 235 13.29 7.52 1.79
CA GLY A 235 13.70 8.85 1.33
C GLY A 235 12.91 9.29 0.10
N THR A 236 13.59 9.53 -1.02
CA THR A 236 12.94 9.83 -2.30
C THR A 236 12.61 8.53 -3.03
N ILE A 237 11.32 8.30 -3.29
CA ILE A 237 10.85 7.19 -4.12
C ILE A 237 10.31 7.68 -5.45
N VAL A 238 10.50 6.90 -6.50
CA VAL A 238 9.90 7.12 -7.82
C VAL A 238 9.00 5.94 -8.16
N LEU A 239 7.77 6.24 -8.56
CA LEU A 239 6.76 5.28 -9.01
C LEU A 239 6.34 5.62 -10.44
N ASN A 240 6.11 4.58 -11.24
CA ASN A 240 5.47 4.69 -12.55
C ASN A 240 3.99 4.38 -12.42
N ILE A 241 3.13 5.35 -12.77
CA ILE A 241 1.67 5.18 -12.76
C ILE A 241 1.22 4.64 -14.12
N GLY A 242 0.43 3.57 -14.11
CA GLY A 242 -0.17 2.98 -15.31
C GLY A 242 -1.65 2.63 -15.16
N TYR A 243 -2.37 2.66 -16.27
CA TYR A 243 -3.76 2.23 -16.38
C TYR A 243 -3.94 1.31 -17.60
N GLY A 244 -4.37 0.07 -17.35
CA GLY A 244 -4.37 -0.96 -18.39
C GLY A 244 -2.94 -1.22 -18.89
N ASN A 245 -2.72 -1.04 -20.18
CA ASN A 245 -1.39 -1.13 -20.80
C ASN A 245 -0.76 0.24 -21.07
N THR A 246 -1.36 1.32 -20.56
CA THR A 246 -0.93 2.69 -20.81
C THR A 246 -0.10 3.22 -19.66
N PHE A 247 1.11 3.67 -19.97
CA PHE A 247 1.93 4.42 -19.03
C PHE A 247 1.42 5.86 -18.95
N ILE A 248 0.94 6.26 -17.77
CA ILE A 248 0.40 7.60 -17.54
C ILE A 248 1.54 8.56 -17.27
N GLY A 249 2.48 8.20 -16.41
CA GLY A 249 3.63 9.03 -16.10
C GLY A 249 4.30 8.69 -14.78
N PRO A 250 5.51 9.24 -14.54
CA PRO A 250 6.22 9.05 -13.30
C PRO A 250 5.70 10.01 -12.21
N VAL A 251 5.72 9.54 -10.97
CA VAL A 251 5.50 10.34 -9.77
C VAL A 251 6.60 10.10 -8.76
N THR A 252 6.86 11.10 -7.95
CA THR A 252 7.89 11.09 -6.91
C THR A 252 7.26 11.43 -5.57
N ALA A 253 7.66 10.71 -4.51
CA ALA A 253 7.45 11.16 -3.14
C ALA A 253 8.81 11.35 -2.47
N LYS A 254 8.89 12.32 -1.56
CA LYS A 254 10.10 12.66 -0.80
C LYS A 254 9.90 12.34 0.67
N ASN A 255 11.00 12.10 1.38
CA ASN A 255 11.02 11.84 2.82
C ASN A 255 10.10 10.70 3.25
N VAL A 256 9.96 9.66 2.42
CA VAL A 256 9.10 8.52 2.70
C VAL A 256 9.77 7.62 3.74
N ILE A 257 9.04 7.36 4.82
CA ILE A 257 9.40 6.38 5.84
C ILE A 257 8.21 5.44 5.97
N LEU A 258 8.40 4.17 5.61
CA LEU A 258 7.39 3.15 5.89
C LEU A 258 7.51 2.79 7.36
N VAL A 259 6.45 3.02 8.13
CA VAL A 259 6.42 2.69 9.55
C VAL A 259 5.84 1.29 9.73
N GLY A 260 6.49 0.46 10.56
CA GLY A 260 6.04 -0.89 10.86
C GLY A 260 4.68 -0.89 11.58
N ARG A 261 3.82 -1.86 11.25
CA ARG A 261 2.48 -2.06 11.84
C ARG A 261 1.62 -0.79 11.86
N SER A 262 1.78 0.08 10.87
CA SER A 262 1.13 1.39 10.84
C SER A 262 0.84 1.88 9.42
N GLY A 263 -0.03 2.88 9.34
CA GLY A 263 -0.35 3.60 8.12
C GLY A 263 0.63 4.75 7.89
N THR A 264 1.07 4.89 6.64
CA THR A 264 1.94 5.98 6.20
C THR A 264 1.24 6.80 5.12
N ASN A 265 1.10 8.11 5.35
CA ASN A 265 0.61 9.02 4.33
C ASN A 265 1.75 9.47 3.42
N ILE A 266 1.56 9.29 2.12
CA ILE A 266 2.56 9.60 1.09
C ILE A 266 1.91 10.50 0.04
N THR A 267 2.52 11.66 -0.20
CA THR A 267 2.14 12.55 -1.29
C THR A 267 3.04 12.31 -2.49
N LEU A 268 2.45 11.81 -3.57
CA LEU A 268 3.09 11.58 -4.85
C LEU A 268 2.86 12.79 -5.75
N SER A 269 3.93 13.34 -6.31
CA SER A 269 3.87 14.46 -7.25
C SER A 269 4.59 14.10 -8.54
N GLY A 270 4.00 14.44 -9.67
CA GLY A 270 4.59 14.18 -10.98
C GLY A 270 3.75 14.78 -12.09
N ARG A 271 3.83 14.17 -13.28
CA ARG A 271 3.10 14.63 -14.45
C ARG A 271 2.49 13.46 -15.20
N MET A 272 1.28 13.66 -15.70
CA MET A 272 0.69 12.83 -16.74
C MET A 272 1.30 13.21 -18.07
N LEU A 273 1.83 12.24 -18.80
CA LEU A 273 2.48 12.45 -20.08
C LEU A 273 1.46 12.47 -21.23
N PRO A 274 1.73 13.26 -22.29
CA PRO A 274 0.94 13.21 -23.51
C PRO A 274 0.92 11.83 -24.15
N GLN A 275 -0.27 11.44 -24.61
CA GLN A 275 -0.51 10.17 -25.30
C GLN A 275 -0.80 10.46 -26.78
N THR A 276 -0.27 9.61 -27.65
CA THR A 276 -0.40 9.76 -29.12
C THR A 276 -1.02 8.56 -29.80
N THR A 277 -1.02 7.38 -29.15
CA THR A 277 -1.62 6.18 -29.72
C THR A 277 -3.12 6.11 -29.41
N PRO A 278 -3.95 5.61 -30.34
CA PRO A 278 -5.38 5.46 -30.12
C PRO A 278 -5.72 4.63 -28.88
N GLU A 279 -4.95 3.57 -28.62
CA GLU A 279 -5.14 2.69 -27.47
C GLU A 279 -4.88 3.44 -26.15
N ALA A 280 -3.80 4.22 -26.09
CA ALA A 280 -3.46 4.99 -24.90
C ALA A 280 -4.48 6.10 -24.63
N LEU A 281 -4.91 6.80 -25.68
CA LEU A 281 -5.96 7.81 -25.62
C LEU A 281 -7.30 7.22 -25.18
N ALA A 282 -7.65 6.01 -25.63
CA ALA A 282 -8.86 5.33 -25.17
C ALA A 282 -8.78 4.93 -23.68
N GLN A 283 -7.65 4.41 -23.21
CA GLN A 283 -7.46 4.04 -21.81
C GLN A 283 -7.50 5.26 -20.87
N ILE A 284 -6.84 6.37 -21.25
CA ILE A 284 -6.87 7.58 -20.42
C ILE A 284 -8.24 8.27 -20.45
N SER A 285 -8.95 8.20 -21.60
CA SER A 285 -10.34 8.64 -21.72
C SER A 285 -11.27 7.85 -20.77
N ASP A 286 -11.12 6.52 -20.71
CA ASP A 286 -11.88 5.68 -19.77
C ASP A 286 -11.55 6.00 -18.31
N LEU A 287 -10.26 6.18 -17.97
CA LEU A 287 -9.84 6.56 -16.62
C LEU A 287 -10.49 7.88 -16.16
N MET A 288 -10.39 8.92 -16.99
CA MET A 288 -10.95 10.24 -16.69
C MET A 288 -12.48 10.21 -16.65
N SER A 289 -13.12 9.50 -17.58
CA SER A 289 -14.57 9.32 -17.60
C SER A 289 -15.09 8.65 -16.33
N ARG A 290 -14.41 7.59 -15.87
CA ARG A 290 -14.79 6.89 -14.63
C ARG A 290 -14.64 7.77 -13.41
N TYR A 291 -13.56 8.55 -13.34
CA TYR A 291 -13.35 9.48 -12.24
C TYR A 291 -14.45 10.56 -12.20
N ILE A 292 -14.73 11.19 -13.34
CA ILE A 292 -15.77 12.23 -13.48
C ILE A 292 -17.17 11.67 -13.20
N GLY A 293 -17.50 10.50 -13.75
CA GLY A 293 -18.78 9.83 -13.54
C GLY A 293 -18.94 9.19 -12.15
N ASN A 294 -17.97 9.37 -11.24
CA ASN A 294 -17.93 8.74 -9.92
C ASN A 294 -18.09 7.20 -9.96
N LEU A 295 -17.55 6.57 -11.00
CA LEU A 295 -17.58 5.12 -11.18
C LEU A 295 -16.30 4.52 -10.60
N VAL A 296 -16.45 3.54 -9.70
CA VAL A 296 -15.29 2.78 -9.20
C VAL A 296 -14.61 2.09 -10.37
N SER A 297 -13.36 2.45 -10.64
CA SER A 297 -12.61 1.92 -11.78
C SER A 297 -12.16 0.44 -11.58
N ASN A 298 -12.73 -0.30 -10.61
CA ASN A 298 -12.47 -1.72 -10.35
C ASN A 298 -13.58 -2.66 -10.85
N THR A 299 -14.65 -2.11 -11.45
CA THR A 299 -15.80 -2.88 -11.92
C THR A 299 -15.84 -2.87 -13.45
N VAL A 300 -15.27 -3.91 -14.06
CA VAL A 300 -15.59 -4.27 -15.45
C VAL A 300 -16.96 -4.93 -15.42
N ARG A 301 -18.01 -4.15 -15.69
CA ARG A 301 -19.31 -4.68 -16.12
C ARG A 301 -20.06 -3.63 -16.95
N SER A 302 -19.50 -3.30 -18.12
CA SER A 302 -20.29 -2.75 -19.21
C SER A 302 -20.09 -3.66 -20.42
N SER A 303 -21.18 -4.27 -20.84
CA SER A 303 -21.29 -5.23 -21.91
C SER A 303 -21.11 -4.53 -23.25
N PHE A 304 -19.88 -4.43 -23.77
CA PHE A 304 -19.66 -4.41 -25.22
C PHE A 304 -18.21 -4.78 -25.56
N SER A 305 -18.08 -5.79 -26.42
CA SER A 305 -16.91 -6.14 -27.23
C SER A 305 -15.64 -6.70 -26.55
N LEU A 306 -15.59 -8.03 -26.50
CA LEU A 306 -14.49 -8.93 -26.89
C LEU A 306 -13.06 -8.35 -27.01
N PHE A 307 -12.45 -7.92 -25.92
CA PHE A 307 -11.02 -8.18 -25.69
C PHE A 307 -10.76 -8.26 -24.17
N ARG A 308 -10.51 -9.46 -23.66
CA ARG A 308 -10.07 -9.69 -22.28
C ARG A 308 -8.66 -9.10 -22.12
N ILE A 309 -8.53 -7.80 -21.85
CA ILE A 309 -7.31 -7.28 -21.23
C ILE A 309 -7.47 -7.53 -19.73
N LYS A 310 -6.57 -8.35 -19.18
CA LYS A 310 -6.33 -8.43 -17.73
C LYS A 310 -5.74 -7.08 -17.28
N SER A 311 -6.51 -6.01 -17.33
CA SER A 311 -6.06 -4.65 -16.99
C SER A 311 -5.87 -4.57 -15.49
N ARG A 312 -4.61 -4.66 -15.04
CA ARG A 312 -4.21 -4.37 -13.67
C ARG A 312 -3.82 -2.89 -13.62
N LYS A 313 -4.40 -2.14 -12.67
CA LYS A 313 -3.86 -0.82 -12.31
C LYS A 313 -2.58 -1.06 -11.55
N THR A 314 -1.52 -0.35 -11.92
CA THR A 314 -0.20 -0.59 -11.35
C THR A 314 0.48 0.74 -11.10
N ALA A 315 0.79 1.03 -9.84
CA ALA A 315 1.96 1.85 -9.54
C ALA A 315 3.14 0.90 -9.34
N ALA A 316 4.16 1.02 -10.18
CA ALA A 316 5.36 0.19 -10.12
C ALA A 316 6.55 0.98 -9.56
N GLY A 317 7.28 0.40 -8.61
CA GLY A 317 8.52 0.98 -8.09
C GLY A 317 9.60 1.17 -9.16
N VAL A 318 10.36 2.25 -9.05
CA VAL A 318 11.51 2.53 -9.93
C VAL A 318 12.80 2.59 -9.11
N SER A 319 12.82 3.42 -8.07
CA SER A 319 14.00 3.61 -7.22
C SER A 319 13.62 4.12 -5.84
N ALA A 320 14.52 3.89 -4.87
CA ALA A 320 14.47 4.47 -3.53
C ALA A 320 15.86 5.04 -3.18
N ALA A 321 15.90 6.32 -2.83
CA ALA A 321 17.09 7.07 -2.46
C ALA A 321 16.93 7.62 -1.04
N PRO A 322 17.41 6.91 0.00
CA PRO A 322 17.22 7.30 1.39
C PRO A 322 17.81 8.67 1.77
N ASP A 323 18.90 9.06 1.10
CA ASP A 323 19.54 10.38 1.22
C ASP A 323 18.87 11.47 0.35
N GLY A 324 17.85 11.07 -0.42
CA GLY A 324 17.09 11.89 -1.32
C GLY A 324 17.62 11.98 -2.75
N VAL A 325 18.85 11.52 -3.01
CA VAL A 325 19.57 11.74 -4.29
C VAL A 325 20.13 10.46 -4.89
N ASN A 326 20.80 9.61 -4.11
CA ASN A 326 21.51 8.42 -4.59
C ASN A 326 20.69 7.16 -4.30
N PRO A 327 20.18 6.46 -5.33
CA PRO A 327 19.44 5.22 -5.12
C PRO A 327 20.31 4.12 -4.51
N VAL A 328 19.72 3.35 -3.60
CA VAL A 328 20.32 2.12 -3.05
C VAL A 328 19.82 0.92 -3.86
N ASN A 329 20.72 0.09 -4.36
CA ASN A 329 20.40 -0.95 -5.34
C ASN A 329 19.44 -2.01 -4.79
N TRP A 330 19.78 -2.65 -3.67
CA TRP A 330 18.95 -3.71 -3.07
C TRP A 330 17.56 -3.19 -2.68
N LEU A 331 17.49 -1.95 -2.19
CA LEU A 331 16.24 -1.30 -1.78
C LEU A 331 15.38 -0.96 -3.00
N SER A 332 16.01 -0.44 -4.05
CA SER A 332 15.34 -0.14 -5.31
C SER A 332 14.84 -1.40 -6.00
N GLU A 333 15.62 -2.48 -5.98
CA GLU A 333 15.22 -3.79 -6.53
C GLU A 333 14.02 -4.39 -5.80
N GLY A 334 13.99 -4.28 -4.47
CA GLY A 334 12.80 -4.61 -3.69
C GLY A 334 11.61 -3.78 -4.14
N PHE A 335 11.75 -2.45 -4.16
CA PHE A 335 10.66 -1.53 -4.49
C PHE A 335 10.10 -1.75 -5.91
N LYS A 336 10.96 -2.07 -6.90
CA LYS A 336 10.54 -2.40 -8.28
C LYS A 336 9.60 -3.60 -8.37
N SER A 337 9.68 -4.54 -7.43
CA SER A 337 8.78 -5.70 -7.41
C SER A 337 7.37 -5.35 -6.91
N VAL A 338 7.20 -4.20 -6.26
CA VAL A 338 5.91 -3.76 -5.74
C VAL A 338 5.04 -3.24 -6.87
N THR A 339 3.85 -3.83 -6.98
CA THR A 339 2.79 -3.36 -7.87
C THR A 339 1.57 -3.01 -7.03
N LEU A 340 1.33 -1.73 -6.80
CA LEU A 340 0.18 -1.28 -6.03
C LEU A 340 -1.07 -1.27 -6.91
N LYS A 341 -2.12 -1.96 -6.47
CA LYS A 341 -3.44 -1.92 -7.08
C LYS A 341 -4.31 -0.94 -6.31
N VAL A 342 -4.50 0.24 -6.87
CA VAL A 342 -5.18 1.32 -6.16
C VAL A 342 -6.52 1.65 -6.83
N PRO A 343 -7.65 1.56 -6.13
CA PRO A 343 -8.92 2.06 -6.66
C PRO A 343 -8.85 3.59 -6.74
N LEU A 344 -9.23 4.13 -7.90
CA LEU A 344 -9.40 5.56 -8.10
C LEU A 344 -10.90 5.83 -8.25
N GLN A 345 -11.41 6.70 -7.39
CA GLN A 345 -12.78 7.19 -7.38
C GLN A 345 -12.77 8.63 -6.83
N ALA A 346 -13.64 9.48 -7.35
CA ALA A 346 -13.82 10.81 -6.78
C ALA A 346 -14.38 10.71 -5.35
N PRO A 347 -13.94 11.53 -4.38
CA PRO A 347 -14.44 11.49 -3.01
C PRO A 347 -15.96 11.72 -2.89
N SER A 348 -16.52 12.45 -3.85
CA SER A 348 -17.95 12.73 -4.01
C SER A 348 -18.31 12.83 -5.49
N GLY A 349 -19.60 12.79 -5.82
CA GLY A 349 -20.06 13.00 -7.19
C GLY A 349 -19.62 14.37 -7.72
N ILE A 350 -18.93 14.38 -8.86
CA ILE A 350 -18.46 15.61 -9.50
C ILE A 350 -19.63 16.21 -10.31
N GLN A 351 -20.18 17.33 -9.85
CA GLN A 351 -21.17 18.08 -10.62
C GLN A 351 -20.46 19.02 -11.58
N LEU A 352 -20.21 18.56 -12.81
CA LEU A 352 -19.59 19.38 -13.85
C LEU A 352 -20.56 20.40 -14.44
N ILE A 353 -21.79 19.98 -14.76
CA ILE A 353 -22.79 20.83 -15.42
C ILE A 353 -23.66 21.48 -14.35
N THR A 354 -23.68 22.81 -14.33
CA THR A 354 -24.38 23.62 -13.33
C THR A 354 -25.67 24.26 -13.86
N GLY A 355 -25.84 24.31 -15.18
CA GLY A 355 -27.03 24.87 -15.82
C GLY A 355 -27.09 24.55 -17.30
N ILE A 356 -28.30 24.51 -17.87
CA ILE A 356 -28.53 24.28 -19.30
C ILE A 356 -29.62 25.25 -19.78
N THR A 357 -29.33 25.96 -20.86
CA THR A 357 -30.26 26.81 -21.59
C THR A 357 -30.39 26.26 -23.00
N LEU A 358 -31.61 25.87 -23.38
CA LEU A 358 -31.88 25.22 -24.67
C LEU A 358 -32.08 26.22 -25.82
N GLY A 359 -32.23 27.52 -25.51
CA GLY A 359 -32.52 28.55 -26.50
C GLY A 359 -33.87 28.34 -27.19
N SER A 360 -33.98 28.73 -28.46
CA SER A 360 -35.14 28.44 -29.29
C SER A 360 -35.08 26.99 -29.78
N MET A 361 -36.07 26.19 -29.39
CA MET A 361 -36.20 24.80 -29.82
C MET A 361 -37.32 24.68 -30.87
N ASN A 362 -37.05 23.93 -31.93
CA ASN A 362 -38.02 23.51 -32.92
C ASN A 362 -38.31 22.02 -32.73
N LEU A 363 -39.59 21.61 -32.77
CA LEU A 363 -39.98 20.20 -32.83
C LEU A 363 -40.74 19.95 -34.14
N ALA A 364 -40.14 19.15 -35.02
CA ALA A 364 -40.76 18.74 -36.27
C ALA A 364 -41.56 17.44 -36.06
N PHE A 365 -42.89 17.55 -36.05
CA PHE A 365 -43.81 16.42 -35.88
C PHE A 365 -44.04 15.66 -37.19
N ASN A 366 -44.23 14.35 -37.07
CA ASN A 366 -44.56 13.46 -38.19
C ASN A 366 -45.83 12.67 -37.86
N ALA A 367 -46.82 12.67 -38.77
CA ALA A 367 -48.08 11.95 -38.58
C ALA A 367 -47.93 10.43 -38.42
N GLN A 368 -46.87 9.83 -38.99
CA GLN A 368 -46.57 8.40 -38.82
C GLN A 368 -45.99 8.07 -37.44
N THR A 369 -45.33 9.04 -36.81
CA THR A 369 -44.69 8.90 -35.49
C THR A 369 -44.95 10.15 -34.64
N PRO A 370 -46.20 10.42 -34.24
CA PRO A 370 -46.60 11.69 -33.63
C PRO A 370 -45.94 11.94 -32.26
N TYR A 371 -45.51 10.88 -31.60
CA TYR A 371 -44.84 10.88 -30.30
C TYR A 371 -43.32 10.69 -30.39
N ALA A 372 -42.75 10.96 -31.56
CA ALA A 372 -41.30 11.00 -31.77
C ALA A 372 -40.88 12.16 -32.68
N PRO A 373 -41.20 13.42 -32.34
CA PRO A 373 -40.78 14.56 -33.16
C PRO A 373 -39.26 14.72 -33.19
N MET A 374 -38.76 15.35 -34.24
CA MET A 374 -37.35 15.69 -34.36
C MET A 374 -37.09 17.06 -33.71
N ALA A 375 -36.27 17.09 -32.67
CA ALA A 375 -35.92 18.30 -31.93
C ALA A 375 -34.64 18.94 -32.50
N SER A 376 -34.66 20.25 -32.70
CA SER A 376 -33.46 21.00 -33.09
C SER A 376 -33.35 22.34 -32.36
N SER A 377 -32.12 22.78 -32.09
CA SER A 377 -31.82 24.10 -31.52
C SER A 377 -30.45 24.59 -32.00
N ASP A 378 -30.38 25.87 -32.35
CA ASP A 378 -29.15 26.50 -32.84
C ASP A 378 -28.24 27.04 -31.74
N ASN A 379 -28.75 27.22 -30.52
CA ASN A 379 -28.06 27.95 -29.45
C ASN A 379 -28.25 27.26 -28.09
N VAL A 380 -27.87 25.98 -28.00
CA VAL A 380 -27.81 25.31 -26.71
C VAL A 380 -26.56 25.76 -25.97
N SER A 381 -26.74 26.17 -24.72
CA SER A 381 -25.68 26.66 -23.85
C SER A 381 -25.71 25.92 -22.51
N ALA A 382 -24.58 25.35 -22.11
CA ALA A 382 -24.42 24.70 -20.81
C ALA A 382 -23.38 25.43 -19.97
N ASN A 383 -23.73 25.73 -18.72
CA ASN A 383 -22.77 26.20 -17.74
C ASN A 383 -22.06 24.99 -17.14
N PHE A 384 -20.74 25.05 -17.07
CA PHE A 384 -19.94 23.99 -16.45
C PHE A 384 -18.83 24.55 -15.57
N LYS A 385 -18.44 23.76 -14.57
CA LYS A 385 -17.34 24.05 -13.66
C LYS A 385 -16.33 22.91 -13.70
N MET A 386 -15.10 23.20 -14.13
CA MET A 386 -14.03 22.21 -14.12
C MET A 386 -13.46 22.05 -12.70
N PRO A 387 -13.35 20.83 -12.16
CA PRO A 387 -12.73 20.57 -10.86
C PRO A 387 -11.20 20.50 -10.95
N PHE A 388 -10.64 20.58 -12.16
CA PHE A 388 -9.21 20.51 -12.43
C PHE A 388 -8.71 21.84 -12.99
N GLY A 389 -7.41 22.12 -12.83
CA GLY A 389 -6.79 23.36 -13.27
C GLY A 389 -6.12 23.29 -14.65
N PHE A 390 -6.15 22.14 -15.33
CA PHE A 390 -5.58 21.99 -16.67
C PHE A 390 -6.49 22.52 -17.77
N THR A 391 -5.92 22.82 -18.93
CA THR A 391 -6.64 23.33 -20.10
C THR A 391 -7.44 22.23 -20.80
N LEU A 392 -8.69 22.52 -21.12
CA LEU A 392 -9.60 21.59 -21.78
C LEU A 392 -10.46 22.33 -22.81
N ASN A 393 -10.32 21.97 -24.08
CA ASN A 393 -11.15 22.54 -25.15
C ASN A 393 -12.13 21.49 -25.66
N ILE A 394 -13.42 21.66 -25.35
CA ILE A 394 -14.49 20.79 -25.83
C ILE A 394 -14.81 21.19 -27.27
N THR A 395 -14.67 20.23 -28.17
CA THR A 395 -14.85 20.42 -29.62
C THR A 395 -16.08 19.71 -30.15
N GLN A 396 -16.54 18.67 -29.44
CA GLN A 396 -17.70 17.88 -29.83
C GLN A 396 -18.50 17.47 -28.60
N VAL A 397 -19.81 17.32 -28.77
CA VAL A 397 -20.72 16.84 -27.72
C VAL A 397 -21.76 15.89 -28.30
N GLU A 398 -22.10 14.88 -27.52
CA GLU A 398 -23.23 13.99 -27.68
C GLU A 398 -24.01 13.97 -26.36
N GLN A 399 -25.33 13.96 -26.44
CA GLN A 399 -26.20 14.00 -25.26
C GLN A 399 -27.23 12.90 -25.30
N ASN A 400 -27.43 12.28 -24.14
CA ASN A 400 -28.59 11.45 -23.87
C ASN A 400 -29.31 12.04 -22.65
N MET A 401 -30.53 12.53 -22.86
CA MET A 401 -31.31 13.19 -21.82
C MET A 401 -32.77 12.75 -21.80
N THR A 402 -33.35 12.77 -20.61
CA THR A 402 -34.78 12.65 -20.38
C THR A 402 -35.31 14.04 -20.05
N ILE A 403 -36.34 14.46 -20.78
CA ILE A 403 -37.18 15.61 -20.44
C ILE A 403 -38.15 15.16 -19.36
N ALA A 404 -38.17 15.88 -18.24
CA ALA A 404 -39.05 15.63 -17.12
C ALA A 404 -39.87 16.86 -16.75
N THR A 405 -41.19 16.71 -16.62
CA THR A 405 -42.06 17.77 -16.09
C THR A 405 -42.12 17.67 -14.58
N PHE A 406 -42.41 18.79 -13.90
CA PHE A 406 -42.55 18.79 -12.44
C PHE A 406 -43.77 17.99 -11.94
N LYS A 407 -44.74 17.72 -12.81
CA LYS A 407 -45.96 16.97 -12.49
C LYS A 407 -45.81 15.47 -12.75
N ASP A 408 -45.23 15.09 -13.89
CA ASP A 408 -45.32 13.72 -14.41
C ASP A 408 -43.97 12.96 -14.39
N GLY A 409 -42.89 13.62 -13.94
CA GLY A 409 -41.54 13.08 -14.00
C GLY A 409 -41.05 12.98 -15.45
N GLY A 410 -40.22 11.99 -15.77
CA GLY A 410 -39.74 11.75 -17.13
C GLY A 410 -40.89 11.48 -18.10
N ILE A 411 -40.92 12.23 -19.21
CA ILE A 411 -41.98 12.13 -20.24
C ILE A 411 -41.43 11.75 -21.61
N ALA A 412 -40.19 12.13 -21.94
CA ALA A 412 -39.58 11.84 -23.24
C ALA A 412 -38.06 11.74 -23.12
N SER A 413 -37.45 10.90 -23.94
CA SER A 413 -36.00 10.76 -24.08
C SER A 413 -35.52 11.36 -25.39
N LEU A 414 -34.42 12.09 -25.33
CA LEU A 414 -33.73 12.65 -26.46
C LEU A 414 -32.31 12.08 -26.53
N GLN A 415 -31.94 11.62 -27.71
CA GLN A 415 -30.58 11.22 -28.02
C GLN A 415 -30.07 12.04 -29.21
N SER A 416 -29.04 12.85 -28.97
CA SER A 416 -28.36 13.56 -30.05
C SER A 416 -27.31 12.67 -30.69
N THR A 417 -26.90 13.03 -31.92
CA THR A 417 -25.63 12.55 -32.47
C THR A 417 -24.50 13.48 -32.03
N TRP A 418 -23.25 13.10 -32.34
CA TRP A 418 -22.10 14.00 -32.21
C TRP A 418 -22.32 15.28 -33.01
N GLY A 419 -22.18 16.42 -32.33
CA GLY A 419 -22.23 17.74 -32.92
C GLY A 419 -21.01 18.57 -32.51
N ASN A 420 -20.65 19.56 -33.33
CA ASN A 420 -19.60 20.50 -32.99
C ASN A 420 -20.02 21.34 -31.78
N ALA A 421 -19.05 21.60 -30.91
CA ALA A 421 -19.20 22.41 -29.73
C ALA A 421 -18.02 23.38 -29.57
N THR A 422 -18.26 24.47 -28.88
CA THR A 422 -17.26 25.47 -28.54
C THR A 422 -17.31 25.71 -27.04
N SER A 423 -16.21 25.45 -26.33
CA SER A 423 -16.08 25.79 -24.91
C SER A 423 -15.32 27.10 -24.67
N ASN A 424 -15.74 27.84 -23.65
CA ASN A 424 -14.99 28.91 -23.01
C ASN A 424 -14.81 28.57 -21.52
N LEU A 425 -13.61 28.09 -21.15
CA LEU A 425 -13.29 27.70 -19.78
C LEU A 425 -13.38 28.88 -18.79
N GLY A 426 -12.89 30.06 -19.18
CA GLY A 426 -12.87 31.24 -18.30
C GLY A 426 -14.27 31.71 -17.93
N ALA A 427 -15.23 31.57 -18.83
CA ALA A 427 -16.65 31.86 -18.59
C ALA A 427 -17.44 30.65 -18.06
N GLY A 428 -16.86 29.44 -18.04
CA GLY A 428 -17.57 28.21 -17.70
C GLY A 428 -18.75 27.92 -18.63
N LEU A 429 -18.59 28.18 -19.94
CA LEU A 429 -19.68 28.12 -20.92
C LEU A 429 -19.35 27.15 -22.05
N LEU A 430 -20.29 26.26 -22.38
CA LEU A 430 -20.24 25.36 -23.53
C LEU A 430 -21.41 25.69 -24.46
N SER A 431 -21.12 26.00 -25.73
CA SER A 431 -22.14 26.29 -26.74
C SER A 431 -22.12 25.23 -27.84
N PHE A 432 -23.28 24.73 -28.22
CA PHE A 432 -23.43 23.71 -29.26
C PHE A 432 -24.82 23.75 -29.89
N LYS A 433 -24.97 23.05 -31.01
CA LYS A 433 -26.24 22.87 -31.70
C LYS A 433 -26.82 21.50 -31.43
N LEU A 434 -28.14 21.46 -31.31
CA LEU A 434 -28.91 20.22 -31.35
C LEU A 434 -29.41 20.04 -32.78
N ASN A 435 -28.85 19.07 -33.50
CA ASN A 435 -29.17 18.83 -34.91
C ASN A 435 -30.15 17.66 -35.03
N ASN A 436 -31.45 17.96 -35.23
CA ASN A 436 -32.49 16.96 -35.52
C ASN A 436 -32.34 15.68 -34.66
N ALA A 437 -32.43 15.83 -33.34
CA ALA A 437 -32.38 14.72 -32.41
C ALA A 437 -33.79 14.15 -32.21
N PRO A 438 -34.01 12.83 -32.36
CA PRO A 438 -35.28 12.22 -32.05
C PRO A 438 -35.66 12.44 -30.58
N LEU A 439 -36.83 13.03 -30.34
CA LEU A 439 -37.42 13.16 -29.01
C LEU A 439 -38.51 12.10 -28.84
N GLN A 440 -38.14 10.93 -28.33
CA GLN A 440 -39.05 9.80 -28.18
C GLN A 440 -39.82 9.89 -26.86
N VAL A 441 -41.14 9.97 -26.92
CA VAL A 441 -42.00 9.92 -25.73
C VAL A 441 -41.89 8.55 -25.06
N LEU A 442 -41.84 8.56 -23.74
CA LEU A 442 -41.76 7.32 -22.96
C LEU A 442 -43.12 6.58 -23.00
N PRO A 443 -43.13 5.24 -23.00
CA PRO A 443 -44.38 4.46 -23.04
C PRO A 443 -45.37 4.89 -21.94
N GLY A 444 -46.61 5.20 -22.31
CA GLY A 444 -47.66 5.62 -21.37
C GLY A 444 -47.58 7.07 -20.91
N LYS A 445 -46.68 7.88 -21.49
CA LYS A 445 -46.53 9.32 -21.20
C LYS A 445 -47.10 10.22 -22.30
N GLU A 446 -47.88 9.68 -23.22
CA GLU A 446 -48.46 10.40 -24.35
C GLU A 446 -49.33 11.58 -23.90
N LEU A 447 -50.16 11.40 -22.87
CA LEU A 447 -50.98 12.48 -22.29
C LEU A 447 -50.11 13.57 -21.63
N ALA A 448 -49.08 13.19 -20.88
CA ALA A 448 -48.17 14.15 -20.25
C ALA A 448 -47.36 14.93 -21.29
N PHE A 449 -47.00 14.28 -22.40
CA PHE A 449 -46.36 14.94 -23.53
C PHE A 449 -47.30 15.90 -24.26
N ASN A 450 -48.57 15.53 -24.46
CA ASN A 450 -49.59 16.44 -25.01
C ASN A 450 -49.74 17.69 -24.13
N ASP A 451 -49.81 17.53 -22.81
CA ASP A 451 -49.87 18.65 -21.85
C ASP A 451 -48.62 19.53 -21.95
N PHE A 452 -47.43 18.94 -22.07
CA PHE A 452 -46.17 19.65 -22.28
C PHE A 452 -46.19 20.47 -23.56
N THR A 453 -46.55 19.88 -24.71
CA THR A 453 -46.62 20.61 -25.99
C THR A 453 -47.71 21.67 -26.00
N THR A 454 -48.84 21.43 -25.32
CA THR A 454 -49.91 22.42 -25.17
C THR A 454 -49.41 23.61 -24.34
N GLY A 455 -48.68 23.34 -23.25
CA GLY A 455 -48.07 24.37 -22.42
C GLY A 455 -47.03 25.21 -23.18
N LEU A 456 -46.24 24.60 -24.07
CA LEU A 456 -45.33 25.31 -24.97
C LEU A 456 -46.05 26.15 -26.03
N THR A 457 -47.27 25.78 -26.43
CA THR A 457 -48.01 26.50 -27.48
C THR A 457 -48.89 27.63 -26.92
N LEU A 458 -49.47 27.43 -25.74
CA LEU A 458 -50.44 28.37 -25.15
C LEU A 458 -49.82 29.28 -24.08
N GLY A 459 -48.71 28.87 -23.47
CA GLY A 459 -48.01 29.64 -22.43
C GLY A 459 -46.88 30.49 -23.00
N SER A 460 -46.48 31.56 -22.30
CA SER A 460 -45.30 32.36 -22.68
C SER A 460 -43.97 31.67 -22.35
N GLN A 461 -43.96 30.76 -21.39
CA GLN A 461 -42.79 29.98 -20.99
C GLN A 461 -43.23 28.68 -20.31
N TYR A 462 -42.49 27.59 -20.54
CA TYR A 462 -42.68 26.33 -19.84
C TYR A 462 -41.39 25.89 -19.15
N ASN A 463 -41.47 25.63 -17.85
CA ASN A 463 -40.33 25.18 -17.04
C ASN A 463 -40.36 23.65 -16.89
N PHE A 464 -39.19 23.02 -17.01
CA PHE A 464 -39.03 21.57 -16.87
C PHE A 464 -37.60 21.22 -16.48
N SER A 465 -37.32 19.93 -16.27
CA SER A 465 -35.98 19.43 -15.97
C SER A 465 -35.45 18.57 -17.10
N VAL A 466 -34.13 18.61 -17.31
CA VAL A 466 -33.40 17.69 -18.18
C VAL A 466 -32.43 16.88 -17.33
N ILE A 467 -32.53 15.56 -17.43
CA ILE A 467 -31.75 14.62 -16.63
C ILE A 467 -31.07 13.65 -17.59
N GLY A 468 -29.76 13.47 -17.49
CA GLY A 468 -29.06 12.61 -18.42
C GLY A 468 -27.57 12.55 -18.24
N ASN A 469 -26.90 12.02 -19.28
CA ASN A 469 -25.46 11.95 -19.36
C ASN A 469 -24.99 12.59 -20.68
N SER A 470 -23.86 13.27 -20.63
CA SER A 470 -23.17 13.75 -21.82
C SER A 470 -21.89 12.98 -22.07
N THR A 471 -21.52 12.94 -23.35
CA THR A 471 -20.21 12.51 -23.81
C THR A 471 -19.60 13.67 -24.60
N VAL A 472 -18.36 14.02 -24.33
CA VAL A 472 -17.66 15.15 -24.98
C VAL A 472 -16.33 14.71 -25.56
N GLY A 473 -16.01 15.23 -26.73
CA GLY A 473 -14.68 15.16 -27.32
C GLY A 473 -13.91 16.42 -26.95
N ALA A 474 -12.77 16.26 -26.29
CA ALA A 474 -11.99 17.37 -25.76
C ALA A 474 -10.50 17.27 -26.11
N SER A 475 -9.91 18.38 -26.51
CA SER A 475 -8.46 18.54 -26.62
C SER A 475 -7.89 18.94 -25.27
N THR A 476 -6.87 18.22 -24.81
CA THR A 476 -6.17 18.45 -23.54
C THR A 476 -4.66 18.39 -23.74
N PRO A 477 -3.84 18.85 -22.78
CA PRO A 477 -2.38 18.72 -22.86
C PRO A 477 -1.87 17.29 -22.97
N ILE A 478 -2.68 16.29 -22.59
CA ILE A 478 -2.32 14.87 -22.69
C ILE A 478 -2.82 14.21 -24.00
N GLY A 479 -3.44 14.99 -24.90
CA GLY A 479 -4.02 14.53 -26.16
C GLY A 479 -5.54 14.71 -26.23
N ASN A 480 -6.13 14.21 -27.31
CA ASN A 480 -7.58 14.27 -27.53
C ASN A 480 -8.26 13.13 -26.79
N VAL A 481 -9.14 13.48 -25.86
CA VAL A 481 -9.85 12.53 -24.99
C VAL A 481 -11.35 12.57 -25.22
N ILE A 482 -12.00 11.44 -24.96
CA ILE A 482 -13.47 11.32 -24.94
C ILE A 482 -13.88 11.17 -23.47
N LEU A 483 -14.57 12.17 -22.93
CA LEU A 483 -15.09 12.13 -21.58
C LEU A 483 -16.56 11.73 -21.63
N SER A 484 -16.88 10.57 -21.07
CA SER A 484 -18.22 9.98 -21.09
C SER A 484 -18.80 9.87 -19.69
N HIS A 485 -20.09 9.54 -19.61
CA HIS A 485 -20.81 9.38 -18.34
C HIS A 485 -20.77 10.63 -17.46
N ILE A 486 -20.78 11.81 -18.08
CA ILE A 486 -20.84 13.08 -17.35
C ILE A 486 -22.30 13.31 -16.96
N PRO A 487 -22.67 13.14 -15.69
CA PRO A 487 -24.06 13.26 -15.29
C PRO A 487 -24.46 14.74 -15.27
N PHE A 488 -25.70 15.01 -15.65
CA PHE A 488 -26.33 16.30 -15.41
C PHE A 488 -27.79 16.14 -15.01
N ASN A 489 -28.21 17.07 -14.16
CA ASN A 489 -29.59 17.28 -13.79
C ASN A 489 -29.77 18.79 -13.67
N ALA A 490 -30.51 19.37 -14.61
CA ALA A 490 -30.68 20.81 -14.68
C ALA A 490 -32.16 21.16 -14.88
N ASN A 491 -32.61 22.17 -14.16
CA ASN A 491 -33.87 22.84 -14.48
C ASN A 491 -33.62 23.83 -15.61
N THR A 492 -34.55 23.89 -16.55
CA THR A 492 -34.47 24.75 -17.73
C THR A 492 -35.87 25.23 -18.11
N SER A 493 -35.93 26.09 -19.12
CA SER A 493 -37.19 26.56 -19.67
C SER A 493 -37.10 26.74 -21.17
N LEU A 494 -38.26 26.66 -21.81
CA LEU A 494 -38.45 27.06 -23.19
C LEU A 494 -39.47 28.18 -23.22
N GLN A 495 -39.23 29.17 -24.09
CA GLN A 495 -40.23 30.16 -24.41
C GLN A 495 -41.36 29.49 -25.20
N GLY A 496 -42.57 30.01 -25.01
CA GLY A 496 -43.72 29.61 -25.82
C GLY A 496 -43.53 29.91 -27.30
N TRP A 497 -44.18 29.11 -28.14
CA TRP A 497 -44.17 29.26 -29.60
C TRP A 497 -45.16 30.28 -30.13
#